data_AF-A0A920TE40-F1
#
_entry.id   AF-A0A920TE40-F1
#
_cell.length_a   1.000
_cell.length_b   1.000
_cell.length_c   1.000
_cell.angle_alpha   90.00
_cell.angle_beta   90.00
_cell.angle_gamma   90.00
#
_symmetry.space_group_name_H-M   'P 1'
#
loop_
_entity.id
_entity.type
_entity.pdbx_description
1 polymer ?
#
loop_
_entity_poly.entity_id
_entity_poly.type
_entity_poly.pdbx_seq_one_letter_code
_entity_poly.pdbx_strand_id
1 'polypeptide(L)' 'MGHAANLMLDLNTINFGIHKYSEFGDNTKEVFPGCPKVLDGYMWHNGNLVWN' A
#
# COMPACT_ATOMS: atom_id res chain seq x y z
N MET A 1 2.37 -5.74 -4.79
CA MET A 1 3.83 -5.45 -4.84
C MET A 1 4.15 -3.97 -5.10
N GLY A 2 3.87 -3.40 -6.29
CA GLY A 2 4.25 -2.00 -6.60
C GLY A 2 3.69 -0.92 -5.66
N HIS A 3 2.40 -1.00 -5.31
CA HIS A 3 1.80 -0.06 -4.36
C HIS A 3 2.39 -0.15 -2.95
N ALA A 4 2.80 -1.34 -2.51
CA ALA A 4 3.45 -1.51 -1.21
C ALA A 4 4.85 -0.88 -1.17
N ALA A 5 5.61 -1.00 -2.27
CA ALA A 5 6.92 -0.35 -2.42
C ALA A 5 6.79 1.19 -2.48
N ASN A 6 5.84 1.70 -3.26
CA ASN A 6 5.55 3.14 -3.33
C ASN A 6 5.10 3.69 -1.96
N LEU A 7 4.22 2.97 -1.25
CA LEU A 7 3.81 3.38 0.10
C LEU A 7 5.00 3.46 1.06
N MET A 8 5.96 2.53 0.97
CA MET A 8 7.17 2.59 1.79
C MET A 8 8.02 3.82 1.45
N LEU A 9 8.16 4.17 0.17
CA LEU A 9 8.84 5.40 -0.26
C LEU A 9 8.14 6.65 0.28
N ASP A 10 6.81 6.69 0.18
CA ASP A 10 5.98 7.81 0.64
C ASP A 10 6.13 8.04 2.15
N LEU A 11 6.12 6.95 2.95
CA LEU A 11 6.31 7.03 4.41
C LEU A 11 7.72 7.46 4.83
N ASN A 12 8.74 7.27 3.96
CA ASN A 12 10.15 7.56 4.28
C ASN A 12 10.66 8.86 3.63
N THR A 13 9.79 9.61 2.95
CA THR A 13 10.17 10.80 2.19
C THR A 13 9.56 12.06 2.81
N ILE A 14 10.41 12.97 3.28
CA ILE A 14 9.97 14.23 3.92
C ILE A 14 9.25 15.20 2.96
N ASN A 15 9.40 14.99 1.65
CA ASN A 15 8.78 15.77 0.58
C ASN A 15 7.66 14.98 -0.14
N PHE A 16 7.03 14.02 0.53
CA PHE A 16 5.86 13.34 -0.01
C PHE A 16 4.72 14.33 -0.32
N GLY A 17 4.07 14.15 -1.47
CA GLY A 17 2.95 14.97 -1.94
C GLY A 17 1.61 14.26 -1.72
N ILE A 18 1.28 13.33 -2.61
CA ILE A 18 0.06 12.50 -2.52
C ILE A 18 0.25 11.17 -3.25
N HIS A 19 -0.47 10.14 -2.81
CA HIS A 19 -0.43 8.80 -3.40
C HIS A 19 -1.69 8.55 -4.23
N LYS A 20 -1.53 8.25 -5.52
CA LYS A 20 -2.64 7.81 -6.36
C LYS A 20 -2.99 6.36 -6.05
N TYR A 21 -4.25 6.11 -5.71
CA TYR A 21 -4.74 4.76 -5.40
C TYR A 21 -5.94 4.37 -6.27
N SER A 22 -6.01 3.09 -6.60
CA SER A 22 -7.21 2.42 -7.11
C SER A 22 -7.47 1.21 -6.22
N GLU A 23 -8.71 1.01 -5.79
CA GLU A 23 -9.05 -0.09 -4.90
C GLU A 23 -8.72 -1.45 -5.50
N PHE A 24 -8.12 -2.33 -4.69
CA PHE A 24 -7.87 -3.72 -5.07
C PHE A 24 -9.14 -4.55 -4.91
N GLY A 25 -9.53 -5.27 -5.96
CA GLY A 25 -10.59 -6.27 -5.90
C GLY A 25 -10.19 -7.49 -5.06
N ASP A 26 -11.18 -8.29 -4.66
CA ASP A 26 -10.99 -9.41 -3.72
C ASP A 26 -10.03 -10.47 -4.25
N ASN A 27 -10.13 -10.85 -5.53
CA ASN A 27 -9.18 -11.78 -6.17
C ASN A 27 -7.72 -11.29 -6.07
N THR A 28 -7.51 -9.96 -6.14
CA THR A 28 -6.15 -9.40 -6.02
C THR A 28 -5.67 -9.44 -4.57
N LYS A 29 -6.56 -9.21 -3.60
CA LYS A 29 -6.25 -9.31 -2.16
C LYS A 29 -5.97 -10.76 -1.75
N GLU A 30 -6.62 -11.74 -2.37
CA GLU A 30 -6.38 -13.17 -2.15
C GLU A 30 -5.00 -13.60 -2.66
N VAL A 31 -4.65 -13.22 -3.89
CA VAL A 31 -3.34 -13.52 -4.49
C VAL A 31 -2.22 -12.75 -3.79
N PHE A 32 -2.50 -11.54 -3.30
CA PHE A 32 -1.54 -10.67 -2.60
C PHE A 32 -2.09 -10.29 -1.22
N PRO A 33 -1.96 -11.17 -0.19
CA PRO A 33 -2.38 -10.85 1.18
C PRO A 33 -1.59 -9.66 1.77
N GLY A 34 -0.50 -9.27 1.09
CA GLY A 34 0.34 -8.11 1.33
C GLY A 34 -0.29 -6.73 1.04
N CYS A 35 -1.52 -6.66 0.52
CA CYS A 35 -2.10 -5.40 0.05
C CYS A 35 -2.28 -4.35 1.17
N PRO A 36 -1.86 -3.08 0.93
CA PRO A 36 -2.14 -1.96 1.84
C PRO A 36 -3.64 -1.77 2.09
N LYS A 37 -3.99 -1.27 3.27
CA LYS A 37 -5.37 -0.91 3.62
C LYS A 37 -5.59 0.58 3.41
N VAL A 38 -6.80 0.96 3.00
CA VAL A 38 -7.20 2.37 2.98
C VAL A 38 -8.23 2.61 4.06
N LEU A 39 -7.97 3.58 4.93
CA LEU A 39 -8.85 4.00 6.01
C LEU A 39 -8.83 5.53 6.07
N ASP A 40 -10.02 6.14 6.02
CA ASP A 40 -10.23 7.58 6.11
C ASP A 40 -9.37 8.42 5.13
N GLY A 41 -9.19 7.89 3.92
CA GLY A 41 -8.41 8.56 2.86
C GLY A 41 -6.89 8.35 2.96
N TYR A 42 -6.40 7.66 4.00
CA TYR A 42 -4.99 7.33 4.16
C TYR A 42 -4.71 5.87 3.83
N MET A 43 -3.58 5.62 3.17
CA MET A 43 -3.09 4.27 2.93
C MET A 43 -2.17 3.83 4.06
N TRP A 44 -2.46 2.64 4.60
CA TRP A 44 -1.78 2.04 5.73
C TRP A 44 -0.99 0.82 5.27
N HIS A 45 0.26 0.77 5.70
CA HIS A 45 1.09 -0.41 5.58
C HIS A 45 0.48 -1.56 6.39
N ASN A 46 0.55 -2.79 5.86
CA ASN A 46 -0.05 -3.96 6.49
C ASN A 46 0.79 -4.59 7.62
N GLY A 47 1.98 -4.05 7.89
CA GLY A 47 2.89 -4.52 8.94
C GLY A 47 3.78 -5.70 8.53
N ASN A 48 3.62 -6.23 7.32
CA ASN A 48 4.35 -7.40 6.82
C ASN A 48 5.42 -6.99 5.81
N LEU A 49 6.49 -7.77 5.74
CA LEU A 49 7.47 -7.63 4.66
C LEU A 49 6.80 -7.84 3.30
N VAL A 50 7.21 -7.06 2.30
CA VAL A 50 6.63 -7.08 0.94
C VAL A 50 6.77 -8.46 0.25
N TRP A 51 7.65 -9.33 0.75
CA TRP A 51 8.05 -10.59 0.13
C TRP A 51 7.59 -11.87 0.84
N ASN A 52 6.76 -11.76 1.88
CA ASN A 52 6.31 -12.92 2.67
C ASN A 52 4.89 -13.34 2.33
#